data_AF-A0A9P8BLJ8-F1
#
_entry.id   AF-A0A9P8BLJ8-F1
#
_cell.length_a   1.000
_cell.length_b   1.000
_cell.length_c   1.000
_cell.angle_alpha   90.00
_cell.angle_beta   90.00
_cell.angle_gamma   90.00
#
_symmetry.space_group_name_H-M   'P 1'
#
loop_
_entity.id
_entity.type
_entity.pdbx_description
1 polymer ?
#
loop_
_entity_poly.entity_id
_entity_poly.type
_entity_poly.pdbx_seq_one_letter_code
_entity_poly.pdbx_strand_id
1 'polypeptide(L)'
;MTVAVTPDGLADAVKVSDDGQPYFTEPYAEKMTMNQLFDVLRKTPTEYGSAIPTRDVYYLQSQNGNLGGSGCIDNETYELKPLSGDVTPDVPWATEALDRRPDAVNLWIGDSRSITSVHSDPYENIYTVIRGEKHFTLLPPTEGYCLDAEGGFYRRAVIQTRKIHPFPPRGTTLYFSI
;
A
#
# COMPACT_ATOMS: atom_id res chain seq x y z
N MET A 1 -4.17 13.09 -6.16
CA MET A 1 -3.99 11.67 -5.80
C MET A 1 -3.45 11.56 -4.39
N THR A 2 -3.83 10.52 -3.68
CA THR A 2 -3.36 10.17 -2.34
C THR A 2 -2.16 9.24 -2.46
N VAL A 3 -1.00 9.68 -1.98
CA VAL A 3 0.25 8.92 -2.02
C VAL A 3 0.66 8.56 -0.60
N ALA A 4 1.05 7.31 -0.39
CA ALA A 4 1.59 6.83 0.87
C ALA A 4 3.06 7.28 1.00
N VAL A 5 3.41 7.76 2.18
CA VAL A 5 4.75 8.23 2.52
C VAL A 5 5.20 7.52 3.79
N THR A 6 6.32 6.81 3.72
CA THR A 6 6.93 6.16 4.89
C THR A 6 8.43 6.39 4.92
N PRO A 7 9.08 6.39 6.10
CA PRO A 7 10.51 6.67 6.18
C PRO A 7 11.43 5.58 5.62
N ASP A 8 10.92 4.36 5.53
CA ASP A 8 11.65 3.13 5.25
C ASP A 8 10.99 2.29 4.15
N GLY A 9 9.86 2.74 3.60
CA GLY A 9 9.10 2.01 2.58
C GLY A 9 8.20 0.91 3.12
N LEU A 10 8.10 0.77 4.44
CA LEU A 10 7.24 -0.21 5.12
C LEU A 10 5.98 0.49 5.64
N ALA A 11 4.87 0.32 4.92
CA ALA A 11 3.52 0.63 5.40
C ALA A 11 2.91 -0.59 6.09
N ASP A 12 1.88 -0.35 6.90
CA ASP A 12 1.03 -1.40 7.48
C ASP A 12 1.89 -2.45 8.19
N ALA A 13 2.79 -1.96 9.03
CA ALA A 13 3.83 -2.73 9.69
C ALA A 13 3.93 -2.36 11.18
N VAL A 14 4.33 -3.32 12.00
CA VAL A 14 4.63 -3.09 13.42
C VAL A 14 5.94 -2.32 13.54
N LYS A 15 5.92 -1.20 14.26
CA LYS A 15 7.08 -0.35 14.53
C LYS A 15 7.13 0.02 16.00
N VAL A 16 8.34 0.19 16.51
CA VAL A 16 8.59 0.58 17.90
C VAL A 16 8.84 2.07 17.96
N SER A 17 8.11 2.79 18.82
CA SER A 17 8.33 4.22 19.06
C SER A 17 9.54 4.47 19.96
N ASP A 18 9.95 5.74 20.07
CA ASP A 18 11.12 6.17 20.87
C ASP A 18 11.02 5.77 22.36
N ASP A 19 9.80 5.58 22.87
CA ASP A 19 9.50 5.11 24.23
C ASP A 19 9.44 3.58 24.37
N GLY A 20 9.80 2.83 23.32
CA GLY A 20 9.85 1.38 23.30
C GLY A 20 8.50 0.68 23.10
N GLN A 21 7.41 1.42 22.82
CA GLN A 21 6.09 0.84 22.62
C GLN A 21 5.86 0.38 21.17
N PRO A 22 5.28 -0.81 20.94
CA PRO A 22 4.97 -1.26 19.58
C PRO A 22 3.63 -0.70 19.10
N TYR A 23 3.61 -0.25 17.85
CA TYR A 23 2.43 0.26 17.15
C TYR A 23 2.31 -0.40 15.79
N PHE A 24 1.07 -0.69 15.38
CA PHE A 24 0.78 -0.97 13.98
C PHE A 24 0.68 0.38 13.25
N THR A 25 1.61 0.63 12.33
CA THR A 25 1.75 1.93 11.69
C THR A 25 1.20 1.94 10.27
N GLU A 26 0.29 2.86 10.01
CA GLU A 26 -0.18 3.24 8.69
C GLU A 26 0.75 4.30 8.09
N PRO A 27 0.86 4.36 6.75
CA PRO A 27 1.65 5.41 6.11
C PRO A 27 1.03 6.80 6.30
N TYR A 28 1.86 7.84 6.22
CA TYR A 28 1.35 9.20 6.07
C TYR A 28 0.73 9.36 4.68
N ALA A 29 -0.52 9.84 4.63
CA ALA A 29 -1.24 10.08 3.38
C ALA A 29 -1.02 11.52 2.90
N GLU A 30 -0.28 11.68 1.81
CA GLU A 30 0.03 12.99 1.22
C GLU A 30 -0.76 13.20 -0.08
N LYS A 31 -1.35 14.39 -0.24
CA LYS A 31 -2.00 14.79 -1.49
C LYS A 31 -0.98 15.42 -2.42
N MET A 32 -0.79 14.80 -3.59
CA MET A 32 0.10 15.33 -4.62
C MET A 32 -0.44 15.09 -6.03
N THR A 33 0.25 15.66 -7.02
CA THR A 33 0.04 15.42 -8.45
C THR A 33 0.92 14.27 -8.95
N MET A 34 0.56 13.70 -10.11
CA MET A 34 1.36 12.64 -10.75
C MET A 34 2.78 13.11 -11.06
N ASN A 35 2.95 14.36 -11.51
CA ASN A 35 4.26 14.94 -11.80
C ASN A 35 5.12 15.03 -10.54
N GLN A 36 4.56 15.50 -9.43
CA GLN A 36 5.29 15.55 -8.15
C GLN A 36 5.74 14.16 -7.69
N LEU A 37 4.88 13.14 -7.80
CA LEU A 37 5.25 11.76 -7.50
C LEU A 37 6.43 11.31 -8.37
N PHE A 38 6.35 11.49 -9.69
CA PHE A 38 7.44 11.11 -10.59
C PHE A 38 8.72 11.91 -10.37
N ASP A 39 8.63 13.19 -10.02
CA ASP A 39 9.80 14.02 -9.69
C ASP A 39 10.52 13.51 -8.44
N VAL A 40 9.78 12.96 -7.47
CA VAL A 40 10.38 12.32 -6.29
C VAL A 40 10.97 10.95 -6.65
N LEU A 41 10.26 10.13 -7.42
CA LEU A 41 10.72 8.79 -7.81
C LEU A 41 11.95 8.81 -8.74
N ARG A 42 12.10 9.84 -9.57
CA ARG A 42 13.26 10.00 -10.48
C ARG A 42 14.54 10.45 -9.77
N LYS A 43 14.43 11.06 -8.59
CA LYS A 43 15.60 11.55 -7.85
C LYS A 43 16.36 10.36 -7.26
N THR A 44 17.41 9.93 -7.95
CA THR A 44 18.32 8.90 -7.47
C THR A 44 19.02 9.32 -6.16
N PRO A 45 19.26 8.38 -5.22
CA PRO A 45 20.05 8.65 -4.01
C PRO A 45 21.49 9.14 -4.27
N THR A 46 22.01 8.97 -5.49
CA THR A 46 23.42 9.23 -5.85
C THR A 46 23.74 10.68 -6.24
N GLU A 47 22.76 11.60 -6.34
CA GLU A 47 23.04 13.01 -6.70
C GLU A 47 23.51 13.89 -5.53
N TYR A 48 23.55 13.37 -4.30
CA TYR A 48 24.13 14.07 -3.17
C TYR A 48 25.22 13.20 -2.56
N GLY A 49 26.48 13.63 -2.66
CA GLY A 49 27.62 13.03 -1.99
C GLY A 49 27.60 13.18 -0.46
N SER A 50 26.48 12.89 0.19
CA SER A 50 26.35 12.86 1.64
C SER A 50 25.75 11.55 2.11
N ALA A 51 26.43 10.96 3.10
CA ALA A 51 26.04 9.74 3.79
C ALA A 51 24.78 9.97 4.64
N ILE A 52 23.63 10.15 4.00
CA ILE A 52 22.36 10.23 4.73
C ILE A 52 21.32 9.26 4.14
N PRO A 53 20.95 8.18 4.86
CA PRO A 53 19.89 7.25 4.46
C PRO A 53 18.49 7.81 4.79
N THR A 54 18.18 9.05 4.40
CA THR A 54 17.03 9.83 4.96
C THR A 54 16.05 10.46 3.97
N ARG A 55 15.76 9.83 2.83
CA ARG A 55 14.59 10.26 2.07
C ARG A 55 13.44 9.30 2.31
N ASP A 56 12.30 9.88 2.71
CA ASP A 56 11.03 9.18 2.76
C ASP A 56 10.76 8.50 1.41
N VAL A 57 10.06 7.39 1.48
CA VAL A 57 9.68 6.52 0.37
C VAL A 57 8.23 6.83 0.03
N TYR A 58 7.98 7.11 -1.25
CA TYR A 58 6.70 7.56 -1.78
C TYR A 58 6.14 6.51 -2.73
N TYR A 59 4.89 6.11 -2.53
CA TYR A 59 4.25 5.10 -3.36
C TYR A 59 2.73 5.28 -3.40
N LEU A 60 2.17 5.23 -4.60
CA LEU A 60 0.74 5.16 -4.85
C LEU A 60 0.29 3.72 -4.62
N GLN A 61 -0.48 3.49 -3.56
CA GLN A 61 -0.91 2.14 -3.17
C GLN A 61 -2.34 2.02 -2.67
N SER A 62 -3.17 3.06 -2.83
CA SER A 62 -4.54 3.02 -2.34
C SER A 62 -5.32 1.89 -3.04
N GLN A 63 -5.92 1.00 -2.25
CA GLN A 63 -6.61 -0.20 -2.74
C GLN A 63 -8.14 -0.03 -2.84
N ASN A 64 -8.61 1.22 -2.89
CA ASN A 64 -10.02 1.59 -2.80
C ASN A 64 -10.69 1.81 -4.17
N GLY A 65 -10.21 1.15 -5.22
CA GLY A 65 -10.66 1.36 -6.59
C GLY A 65 -10.15 2.68 -7.16
N ASN A 66 -8.86 2.99 -6.95
CA ASN A 66 -8.30 4.29 -7.31
C ASN A 66 -8.29 4.55 -8.84
N LEU A 67 -8.49 3.52 -9.66
CA LEU A 67 -8.60 3.53 -11.12
C LEU A 67 -10.00 3.09 -11.62
N GLY A 68 -10.90 2.64 -10.73
CA GLY A 68 -12.27 2.21 -11.07
C GLY A 68 -12.71 0.95 -10.31
N GLY A 69 -13.76 0.28 -10.82
CA GLY A 69 -14.34 -0.95 -10.26
C GLY A 69 -15.85 -0.85 -10.02
N SER A 70 -16.52 -1.98 -9.76
CA SER A 70 -17.96 -1.99 -9.46
C SER A 70 -18.29 -1.60 -8.01
N GLY A 71 -17.29 -1.57 -7.13
CA GLY A 71 -17.40 -1.17 -5.73
C GLY A 71 -17.22 0.34 -5.49
N CYS A 72 -17.02 1.13 -6.54
CA CYS A 72 -16.98 2.59 -6.44
C CYS A 72 -18.38 3.11 -6.03
N ILE A 73 -18.45 3.90 -4.95
CA ILE A 73 -19.72 4.48 -4.43
C ILE A 73 -20.44 5.30 -5.51
N ASP A 74 -19.68 5.85 -6.45
CA ASP A 74 -20.15 6.30 -7.74
C ASP A 74 -19.21 5.77 -8.84
N ASN A 75 -19.75 5.37 -10.00
CA ASN A 75 -18.94 4.90 -11.14
C ASN A 75 -18.17 6.04 -11.84
N GLU A 76 -18.05 7.22 -11.22
CA GLU A 76 -17.68 8.47 -11.91
C GLU A 76 -16.59 9.30 -11.21
N THR A 77 -16.25 9.05 -9.93
CA THR A 77 -15.32 9.89 -9.15
C THR A 77 -14.14 9.13 -8.50
N TYR A 78 -13.36 8.39 -9.30
CA TYR A 78 -12.08 7.84 -8.84
C TYR A 78 -10.89 8.76 -9.14
N GLU A 79 -9.86 8.72 -8.28
CA GLU A 79 -8.75 9.69 -8.27
C GLU A 79 -7.93 9.71 -9.58
N LEU A 80 -7.94 8.61 -10.34
CA LEU A 80 -7.15 8.42 -11.56
C LEU A 80 -8.01 8.31 -12.82
N LYS A 81 -9.21 8.91 -12.82
CA LYS A 81 -10.11 8.96 -14.00
C LYS A 81 -9.44 9.26 -15.34
N PRO A 82 -8.48 10.19 -15.44
CA PRO A 82 -7.81 10.45 -16.71
C PRO A 82 -7.06 9.25 -17.32
N LEU A 83 -6.76 8.20 -16.54
CA LEU A 83 -6.02 7.01 -16.98
C LEU A 83 -6.91 5.79 -17.26
N SER A 84 -8.23 5.86 -17.00
CA SER A 84 -9.08 4.67 -17.16
C SER A 84 -9.24 4.22 -18.61
N GLY A 85 -9.08 5.12 -19.56
CA GLY A 85 -9.08 4.79 -20.99
C GLY A 85 -7.86 3.99 -21.44
N ASP A 86 -6.80 3.94 -20.64
CA ASP A 86 -5.55 3.26 -20.96
C ASP A 86 -5.53 1.80 -20.48
N VAL A 87 -6.53 1.37 -19.72
CA VAL A 87 -6.64 0.01 -19.16
C VAL A 87 -8.01 -0.59 -19.45
N THR A 88 -8.11 -1.91 -19.42
CA THR A 88 -9.41 -2.58 -19.47
C THR A 88 -10.10 -2.50 -18.10
N PRO A 89 -11.43 -2.29 -18.05
CA PRO A 89 -12.15 -2.21 -16.78
C PRO A 89 -12.27 -3.56 -16.07
N ASP A 90 -12.07 -4.66 -16.79
CA ASP A 90 -12.05 -6.03 -16.30
C ASP A 90 -11.07 -6.91 -17.11
N VAL A 91 -10.96 -8.17 -16.72
CA VAL A 91 -10.17 -9.20 -17.39
C VAL A 91 -11.15 -10.25 -17.91
N PRO A 92 -11.50 -10.28 -19.22
CA PRO A 92 -12.65 -11.01 -19.71
C PRO A 92 -12.72 -12.49 -19.32
N TRP A 93 -11.60 -13.22 -19.44
CA TRP A 93 -11.55 -14.64 -19.08
C TRP A 93 -11.80 -14.87 -17.58
N ALA A 94 -11.34 -13.95 -16.72
CA ALA A 94 -11.53 -14.07 -15.28
C ALA A 94 -12.94 -13.71 -14.88
N THR A 95 -13.51 -12.69 -15.53
CA THR A 95 -14.92 -12.32 -15.33
C THR A 95 -15.86 -13.44 -15.76
N GLU A 96 -15.55 -14.13 -16.86
CA GLU A 96 -16.27 -15.33 -17.28
C GLU A 96 -16.11 -16.47 -16.26
N ALA A 97 -14.88 -16.77 -15.84
CA ALA A 97 -14.61 -17.89 -14.93
C ALA A 97 -15.19 -17.69 -13.51
N LEU A 98 -15.19 -16.45 -13.00
CA LEU A 98 -15.67 -16.10 -11.67
C LEU A 98 -17.15 -15.66 -11.66
N ASP A 99 -17.78 -15.55 -12.83
CA ASP A 99 -19.11 -14.99 -13.03
C ASP A 99 -19.30 -13.63 -12.33
N ARG A 100 -18.24 -12.80 -12.34
CA ARG A 100 -18.19 -11.56 -11.56
C ARG A 100 -17.21 -10.55 -12.14
N ARG A 101 -17.60 -9.26 -12.11
CA ARG A 101 -16.73 -8.12 -12.44
C ARG A 101 -15.86 -7.73 -11.24
N PRO A 102 -14.69 -7.11 -11.44
CA PRO A 102 -13.82 -6.70 -10.34
C PRO A 102 -14.51 -5.65 -9.45
N ASP A 103 -14.45 -5.87 -8.13
CA ASP A 103 -14.94 -4.90 -7.15
C ASP A 103 -14.12 -3.60 -7.17
N ALA A 104 -12.81 -3.72 -7.41
CA ALA A 104 -11.88 -2.60 -7.46
C ALA A 104 -10.85 -2.82 -8.57
N VAL A 105 -10.49 -1.73 -9.25
CA VAL A 105 -9.34 -1.64 -10.14
C VAL A 105 -8.39 -0.61 -9.54
N ASN A 106 -7.16 -1.04 -9.27
CA ASN A 106 -6.15 -0.22 -8.60
C ASN A 106 -4.92 -0.06 -9.49
N LEU A 107 -4.32 1.13 -9.46
CA LEU A 107 -2.99 1.41 -9.97
C LEU A 107 -2.01 1.52 -8.82
N TRP A 108 -0.87 0.84 -8.96
CA TRP A 108 0.26 0.94 -8.04
C TRP A 108 1.46 1.57 -8.75
N ILE A 109 2.10 2.53 -8.09
CA ILE A 109 3.34 3.16 -8.55
C ILE A 109 4.26 3.33 -7.34
N GLY A 110 5.47 2.79 -7.42
CA GLY A 110 6.49 2.92 -6.38
C GLY A 110 7.86 2.53 -6.93
N ASP A 111 8.88 2.63 -6.09
CA ASP A 111 10.21 2.11 -6.39
C ASP A 111 10.54 0.88 -5.51
N SER A 112 11.75 0.34 -5.68
CA SER A 112 12.21 -0.87 -4.99
C SER A 112 12.27 -0.76 -3.46
N ARG A 113 12.11 0.44 -2.89
CA ARG A 113 12.09 0.65 -1.44
C ARG A 113 10.70 0.42 -0.86
N SER A 114 9.63 0.53 -1.66
CA SER A 114 8.27 0.27 -1.21
C SER A 114 8.02 -1.23 -1.08
N ILE A 115 7.90 -1.70 0.16
CA ILE A 115 7.72 -3.10 0.51
C ILE A 115 6.39 -3.27 1.24
N THR A 116 5.58 -4.21 0.77
CA THR A 116 4.33 -4.59 1.41
C THR A 116 4.60 -5.72 2.39
N SER A 117 4.15 -5.57 3.65
CA SER A 117 4.20 -6.61 4.67
C SER A 117 3.42 -7.85 4.24
N VAL A 118 3.74 -9.02 4.80
CA VAL A 118 2.93 -10.24 4.61
C VAL A 118 1.50 -9.98 5.10
N HIS A 119 0.52 -10.35 4.29
CA HIS A 119 -0.91 -10.25 4.59
C HIS A 119 -1.70 -11.23 3.70
N SER A 120 -2.99 -11.36 3.98
CA SER A 120 -3.93 -12.05 3.09
C SER A 120 -5.12 -11.13 2.79
N ASP A 121 -5.61 -11.20 1.56
CA ASP A 121 -6.80 -10.48 1.12
C ASP A 121 -7.95 -11.47 0.89
N PRO A 122 -9.20 -11.11 1.26
CA PRO A 122 -10.38 -11.92 0.93
C PRO A 122 -10.85 -11.67 -0.52
N TYR A 123 -9.90 -11.60 -1.47
CA TYR A 123 -10.16 -11.29 -2.88
C TYR A 123 -9.37 -12.19 -3.83
N GLU A 124 -9.97 -12.49 -4.97
CA GLU A 124 -9.28 -13.07 -6.12
C GLU A 124 -8.50 -11.97 -6.84
N ASN A 125 -7.20 -11.84 -6.54
CA ASN A 125 -6.35 -10.79 -7.07
C ASN A 125 -5.73 -11.16 -8.43
N ILE A 126 -5.90 -10.31 -9.44
CA ILE A 126 -5.17 -10.40 -10.72
C ILE A 126 -4.15 -9.26 -10.80
N TYR A 127 -2.88 -9.59 -10.60
CA TYR A 127 -1.78 -8.63 -10.68
C TYR A 127 -1.21 -8.54 -12.09
N THR A 128 -1.22 -7.34 -12.67
CA THR A 128 -0.62 -7.05 -13.99
C THR A 128 0.49 -6.02 -13.84
N VAL A 129 1.70 -6.37 -14.29
CA VAL A 129 2.86 -5.45 -14.29
C VAL A 129 2.95 -4.74 -15.63
N ILE A 130 2.71 -3.43 -15.65
CA ILE A 130 2.81 -2.60 -16.86
C ILE A 130 4.28 -2.25 -17.16
N ARG A 131 5.08 -1.95 -16.13
CA ARG A 131 6.49 -1.58 -16.26
C ARG A 131 7.29 -2.00 -15.03
N GLY A 132 8.49 -2.52 -15.26
CA GLY A 132 9.40 -2.97 -14.21
C GLY A 132 9.09 -4.40 -13.78
N GLU A 133 9.29 -4.68 -12.49
CA GLU A 133 9.11 -6.01 -11.90
C GLU A 133 8.44 -5.89 -10.53
N LYS A 134 7.66 -6.90 -10.15
CA LYS A 134 7.12 -7.06 -8.80
C LYS A 134 7.48 -8.46 -8.33
N HIS A 135 8.18 -8.52 -7.20
CA HIS A 135 8.57 -9.79 -6.58
C HIS A 135 7.54 -10.13 -5.51
N PHE A 136 6.99 -11.35 -5.60
CA PHE A 136 6.05 -11.88 -4.62
C PHE A 136 6.68 -13.05 -3.87
N THR A 137 6.56 -13.02 -2.55
CA THR A 137 6.73 -14.20 -1.71
C THR A 137 5.33 -14.67 -1.34
N LEU A 138 4.94 -15.84 -1.84
CA LEU A 138 3.60 -16.40 -1.62
C LEU A 138 3.68 -17.53 -0.62
N LEU A 139 2.77 -17.51 0.35
CA LEU A 139 2.56 -18.58 1.30
C LEU A 139 1.13 -19.10 1.10
N PRO A 140 0.91 -20.43 1.00
CA PRO A 140 -0.43 -20.96 0.96
C PRO A 140 -1.15 -20.69 2.30
N PRO A 141 -2.49 -20.59 2.32
CA PRO A 141 -3.24 -20.37 3.56
C PRO A 141 -2.95 -21.41 4.66
N THR A 142 -2.55 -22.63 4.26
CA THR A 142 -2.16 -23.70 5.18
C THR A 142 -0.87 -23.41 5.95
N GLU A 143 -0.04 -22.46 5.53
CA GLU A 143 1.21 -22.08 6.19
C GLU A 143 1.06 -20.88 7.13
N GLY A 144 -0.16 -20.35 7.33
CA GLY A 144 -0.40 -19.25 8.28
C GLY A 144 0.09 -19.57 9.69
N TYR A 145 0.01 -20.84 10.13
CA TYR A 145 0.53 -21.26 11.44
C TYR A 145 2.06 -21.19 11.56
N CYS A 146 2.79 -21.18 10.44
CA CYS A 146 4.25 -21.05 10.41
C CYS A 146 4.72 -19.61 10.53
N LEU A 147 3.82 -18.64 10.30
CA LEU A 147 4.11 -17.25 10.54
C LEU A 147 4.17 -17.07 12.05
N ASP A 148 5.31 -16.56 12.54
CA ASP A 148 5.41 -16.06 13.90
C ASP A 148 4.64 -14.74 14.00
N ALA A 149 3.33 -14.85 13.80
CA ALA A 149 2.39 -13.84 14.18
C ALA A 149 2.39 -13.88 15.70
N GLU A 150 3.33 -13.17 16.33
CA GLU A 150 3.23 -12.83 17.74
C GLU A 150 1.87 -12.13 17.91
N GLY A 151 0.86 -12.91 18.26
CA GLY A 151 -0.51 -12.46 18.36
C GLY A 151 -0.54 -11.28 19.31
N GLY A 152 -0.81 -10.10 18.76
CA GLY A 152 -0.52 -8.84 19.42
C GLY A 152 -1.67 -7.86 19.23
N PHE A 153 -2.07 -7.27 20.34
CA PHE A 153 -2.99 -6.14 20.35
C PHE A 153 -2.16 -4.86 20.16
N TYR A 154 -1.98 -4.45 18.91
CA TYR A 154 -1.23 -3.24 18.60
C TYR A 154 -2.16 -2.03 18.52
N ARG A 155 -1.73 -0.93 19.12
CA ARG A 155 -2.39 0.37 18.90
C ARG A 155 -2.04 0.85 17.50
N ARG A 156 -3.02 1.49 16.84
CA ARG A 156 -2.82 2.11 15.54
C ARG A 156 -2.08 3.43 15.68
N ALA A 157 -1.23 3.73 14.70
CA ALA A 157 -0.57 5.02 14.57
C ALA A 157 -0.32 5.35 13.10
N VAL A 158 -0.04 6.62 12.80
CA VAL A 158 0.53 7.05 11.51
C VAL A 158 2.02 7.26 11.67
N ILE A 159 2.83 6.81 10.72
CA ILE A 159 4.24 7.18 10.66
C ILE A 159 4.46 8.36 9.70
N GLN A 160 5.00 9.46 10.21
CA GLN A 160 5.33 10.65 9.43
C GLN A 160 6.73 11.13 9.82
N THR A 161 7.64 11.31 8.85
CA THR A 161 9.00 11.84 9.10
C THR A 161 9.74 11.13 10.25
N ARG A 162 9.63 9.79 10.31
CA ARG A 162 10.20 8.91 11.35
C ARG A 162 9.60 9.03 12.74
N LYS A 163 8.54 9.82 12.90
CA LYS A 163 7.79 9.89 14.16
C LYS A 163 6.51 9.08 14.04
N ILE A 164 6.23 8.34 15.11
CA ILE A 164 4.98 7.60 15.28
C ILE A 164 3.98 8.54 15.95
N HIS A 165 2.83 8.72 15.32
CA HIS A 165 1.73 9.53 15.79
C HIS A 165 0.55 8.60 16.14
N PRO A 166 0.39 8.20 17.42
CA PRO A 166 -0.70 7.34 17.84
C PRO A 166 -2.05 7.97 17.52
N PHE A 167 -2.98 7.17 17.00
CA PHE A 167 -4.37 7.61 16.90
C PHE A 167 -4.99 7.72 18.30
N PRO A 168 -6.00 8.58 18.49
CA PRO A 168 -6.75 8.63 19.74
C PRO A 168 -7.31 7.24 20.08
N PRO A 169 -7.39 6.85 21.36
CA PRO A 169 -7.95 5.56 21.78
C PRO A 169 -9.48 5.55 21.54
N ARG A 170 -9.90 5.37 20.29
CA ARG A 170 -11.29 5.14 19.91
C ARG A 170 -11.53 3.63 19.85
N GLY A 171 -11.58 2.96 21.01
CA GLY A 171 -12.18 1.63 21.18
C GLY A 171 -11.71 0.45 20.31
N THR A 172 -10.78 0.62 19.37
CA THR A 172 -10.37 -0.43 18.42
C THR A 172 -8.88 -0.66 18.56
N THR A 173 -8.51 -1.54 19.48
CA THR A 173 -7.22 -2.20 19.42
C THR A 173 -7.30 -3.21 18.29
N LEU A 174 -6.41 -3.13 17.30
CA LEU A 174 -6.39 -4.13 16.23
C LEU A 174 -5.66 -5.36 16.76
N TYR A 175 -6.34 -6.50 16.72
CA TYR A 175 -5.69 -7.78 16.85
C TYR A 175 -5.16 -8.15 15.48
N PHE A 176 -3.84 -8.24 15.34
CA PHE A 176 -3.23 -8.79 14.15
C PHE A 176 -2.73 -10.20 14.47
N SER A 177 -3.26 -11.17 13.73
CA SER A 177 -2.54 -12.38 13.38
C SER A 177 -2.25 -12.24 11.89
N ILE A 178 -0.98 -12.36 11.49
CA ILE A 178 -0.66 -12.65 10.10
C ILE A 178 -1.08 -14.11 9.82
#